data_AF-A0A534WK20-F1
#
_entry.id   AF-A0A534WK20-F1
#
_cell.length_a   1.000
_cell.length_b   1.000
_cell.length_c   1.000
_cell.angle_alpha   90.00
_cell.angle_beta   90.00
_cell.angle_gamma   90.00
#
_symmetry.space_group_name_H-M   'P 1'
#
loop_
_entity.id
_entity.type
_entity.pdbx_description
1 polymer ?
#
loop_
_entity_poly.entity_id
_entity_poly.type
_entity_poly.pdbx_seq_one_letter_code
_entity_poly.pdbx_strand_id
1 'polypeptide(L)'
;MRQVYEVADFVRATRRRLRFGEFSRAPIQIMRLELRGDFAECDWMIRPPDLWDSKVPLSARNESSSQQALADAMAMRHLLLGELQHIRSAALRAFRPSEFGTPDVIIAGTILREDPYLLRIPSPVMRAKLCGFRFELDNGFLKPLRRDDAV
;
A
#
# COMPACT_ATOMS: atom_id res chain seq x y z
N MET A 1 5.21 -18.65 -19.45
CA MET A 1 6.27 -18.85 -18.44
C MET A 1 6.86 -17.54 -17.89
N ARG A 2 7.15 -16.52 -18.72
CA ARG A 2 7.74 -15.24 -18.26
C ARG A 2 6.97 -14.53 -17.13
N GLN A 3 5.64 -14.49 -17.20
CA GLN A 3 4.79 -13.86 -16.16
C GLN A 3 4.96 -14.48 -14.76
N VAL A 4 5.14 -15.80 -14.67
CA VAL A 4 5.32 -16.48 -13.38
C VAL A 4 6.64 -16.07 -12.71
N TYR A 5 7.70 -15.87 -13.50
CA TYR A 5 8.97 -15.38 -12.99
C TYR A 5 8.86 -13.93 -12.50
N GLU A 6 8.19 -13.06 -13.27
CA GLU A 6 8.00 -11.66 -12.86
C GLU A 6 7.19 -11.54 -11.57
N VAL A 7 6.15 -12.37 -11.38
CA VAL A 7 5.43 -12.48 -10.11
C VAL A 7 6.35 -12.92 -8.97
N ALA A 8 7.15 -13.96 -9.19
CA ALA A 8 8.07 -14.46 -8.18
C ALA A 8 9.11 -13.40 -7.80
N ASP A 9 9.61 -12.64 -8.78
CA ASP A 9 10.57 -11.57 -8.57
C ASP A 9 9.96 -10.38 -7.84
N PHE A 10 8.72 -9.99 -8.17
CA PHE A 10 7.97 -9.02 -7.39
C PHE A 10 7.79 -9.46 -5.94
N VAL A 11 7.36 -10.70 -5.68
CA VAL A 11 7.19 -11.21 -4.31
C VAL A 11 8.53 -11.23 -3.55
N ARG A 12 9.62 -11.65 -4.21
CA ARG A 12 10.97 -11.63 -3.63
C ARG A 12 11.45 -10.20 -3.36
N ALA A 13 11.22 -9.28 -4.29
CA ALA A 13 11.57 -7.87 -4.15
C ALA A 13 10.80 -7.24 -2.99
N THR A 14 9.50 -7.49 -2.88
CA THR A 14 8.67 -7.03 -1.75
C THR A 14 9.18 -7.58 -0.42
N ARG A 15 9.48 -8.88 -0.34
CA ARG A 15 10.04 -9.47 0.89
C ARG A 15 11.41 -8.93 1.28
N ARG A 16 12.24 -8.54 0.30
CA ARG A 16 13.57 -7.97 0.54
C ARG A 16 13.53 -6.48 0.86
N ARG A 17 12.78 -5.70 0.09
CA ARG A 17 12.78 -4.23 0.11
C ARG A 17 11.74 -3.65 1.07
N LEU A 18 10.63 -4.36 1.32
CA LEU A 18 9.56 -3.94 2.24
C LEU A 18 9.47 -4.82 3.48
N ARG A 19 10.62 -5.40 3.90
CA ARG A 19 10.69 -6.22 5.12
C ARG A 19 10.40 -5.41 6.38
N PHE A 20 10.84 -4.16 6.42
CA PHE A 20 10.66 -3.26 7.54
C PHE A 20 10.12 -1.93 7.01
N GLY A 21 9.22 -1.32 7.78
CA GLY A 21 8.79 0.06 7.61
C GLY A 21 9.59 1.00 8.51
N GLU A 22 9.35 2.30 8.35
CA GLU A 22 9.90 3.34 9.21
C GLU A 22 9.27 3.30 10.62
N PHE A 23 7.95 3.08 10.69
CA PHE A 23 7.18 3.04 11.95
C PHE A 23 6.68 1.64 12.33
N SER A 24 7.14 0.60 11.64
CA SER A 24 6.81 -0.78 12.00
C SER A 24 7.86 -1.76 11.49
N ARG A 25 8.32 -2.63 12.38
CA ARG A 25 9.26 -3.71 12.04
C ARG A 25 8.58 -4.98 11.50
N ALA A 26 7.26 -5.00 11.40
CA ALA A 26 6.56 -6.14 10.81
C ALA A 26 6.68 -6.10 9.28
N PRO A 27 6.91 -7.23 8.60
CA PRO A 27 6.93 -7.28 7.13
C PRO A 27 5.55 -7.02 6.53
N ILE A 28 5.53 -6.47 5.31
CA ILE A 28 4.27 -6.28 4.59
C ILE A 28 3.70 -7.64 4.19
N GLN A 29 2.39 -7.80 4.39
CA GLN A 29 1.69 -9.04 4.08
C GLN A 29 0.84 -8.85 2.82
N ILE A 30 1.30 -9.41 1.70
CA ILE A 30 0.50 -9.50 0.47
C ILE A 30 -0.62 -10.51 0.71
N MET A 31 -1.86 -10.08 0.51
CA MET A 31 -3.06 -10.91 0.62
C MET A 31 -3.42 -11.55 -0.72
N ARG A 32 -3.35 -10.75 -1.79
CA ARG A 32 -3.68 -11.19 -3.14
C ARG A 32 -2.79 -10.47 -4.13
N LEU A 33 -2.32 -11.22 -5.12
CA LEU A 33 -1.67 -10.69 -6.30
C LEU A 33 -2.22 -11.46 -7.49
N GLU A 34 -2.82 -10.73 -8.43
CA GLU A 34 -3.40 -11.32 -9.62
C GLU A 34 -2.93 -10.56 -10.86
N LEU A 35 -2.56 -11.30 -11.90
CA LEU A 35 -2.20 -10.75 -13.19
C LEU A 35 -3.23 -11.16 -14.23
N ARG A 36 -3.76 -10.18 -14.95
CA ARG A 36 -4.72 -10.35 -16.03
C ARG A 36 -4.23 -9.57 -17.25
N GLY A 37 -3.48 -10.24 -18.12
CA GLY A 37 -2.92 -9.60 -19.32
C GLY A 37 -1.90 -8.52 -18.95
N ASP A 38 -2.23 -7.26 -19.25
CA ASP A 38 -1.44 -6.07 -18.94
C ASP A 38 -1.93 -5.33 -17.67
N PHE A 39 -2.80 -5.95 -16.88
CA PHE A 39 -3.33 -5.42 -15.64
C PHE A 39 -2.94 -6.27 -14.43
N ALA A 40 -2.64 -5.63 -13.29
CA ALA A 40 -2.42 -6.30 -12.01
C ALA A 40 -3.40 -5.86 -10.93
N GLU A 41 -3.81 -6.77 -10.05
CA GLU A 41 -4.43 -6.45 -8.77
C GLU A 41 -3.47 -6.85 -7.66
N CYS A 42 -3.18 -5.94 -6.73
CA CYS A 42 -2.38 -6.24 -5.55
C CYS A 42 -3.03 -5.70 -4.27
N ASP A 43 -3.31 -6.62 -3.36
CA ASP A 43 -3.94 -6.36 -2.08
C ASP A 43 -2.97 -6.72 -0.96
N TRP A 44 -2.84 -5.86 0.05
CA TRP A 44 -1.98 -6.12 1.22
C TRP A 44 -2.61 -5.63 2.52
N MET A 45 -2.18 -6.20 3.65
CA MET A 45 -2.52 -5.69 4.98
C MET A 45 -1.52 -4.61 5.40
N ILE A 46 -2.02 -3.54 6.02
CA ILE A 46 -1.14 -2.58 6.70
C ILE A 46 -0.37 -3.27 7.81
N ARG A 47 0.81 -2.74 8.10
CA ARG A 47 1.65 -3.28 9.17
C ARG A 47 0.98 -3.01 10.52
N PRO A 48 1.05 -3.98 11.46
CA PRO A 48 0.68 -3.70 12.83
C PRO A 48 1.59 -2.60 13.41
N PRO A 49 1.10 -1.81 14.38
CA PRO A 49 1.93 -0.89 15.14
C PRO A 49 3.11 -1.61 15.78
N ASP A 50 4.21 -0.88 15.99
CA ASP A 50 5.37 -1.47 16.64
C ASP A 50 5.06 -1.78 18.12
N LEU A 51 5.52 -2.93 18.62
CA LEU A 51 5.36 -3.32 20.03
C LEU A 51 6.04 -2.32 20.98
N TRP A 52 7.09 -1.63 20.51
CA TRP A 52 7.79 -0.60 21.29
C TRP A 52 6.96 0.68 21.44
N ASP A 53 5.97 0.89 20.57
CA ASP A 53 5.04 2.02 20.67
C ASP A 53 3.92 1.78 21.69
N SER A 54 3.95 0.66 22.43
CA SER A 54 2.93 0.29 23.43
C SER A 54 2.66 1.35 24.50
N LYS A 55 3.56 2.32 24.71
CA LYS A 55 3.42 3.43 25.66
C LYS A 55 3.12 4.78 25.00
N VAL A 56 3.17 4.88 23.67
CA VAL A 56 2.91 6.11 22.92
C VAL A 56 1.42 6.45 23.00
N PRO A 57 0.97 7.71 23.03
CA PRO A 57 -0.44 8.04 22.95
C PRO A 57 -1.12 7.44 21.71
N LEU A 58 -2.38 7.02 21.83
CA LEU A 58 -3.12 6.37 20.73
C LEU A 58 -3.16 7.23 19.46
N SER A 59 -3.34 8.54 19.61
CA SER A 59 -3.35 9.49 18.49
C SER A 59 -2.04 9.46 17.69
N ALA A 60 -0.90 9.49 18.38
CA ALA A 60 0.41 9.42 17.74
C ALA A 60 0.66 8.06 17.07
N ARG A 61 0.24 6.94 17.70
CA ARG A 61 0.32 5.60 17.05
C ARG A 61 -0.52 5.53 15.77
N ASN A 62 -1.72 6.10 15.81
CA ASN A 62 -2.64 6.14 14.68
C ASN A 62 -2.07 6.96 13.52
N GLU A 63 -1.42 8.08 13.84
CA GLU A 63 -0.71 8.91 12.87
C GLU A 63 0.47 8.15 12.26
N SER A 64 1.37 7.57 13.07
CA SER A 64 2.51 6.78 12.58
C SER A 64 2.07 5.59 11.72
N SER A 65 1.02 4.87 12.13
CA SER A 65 0.43 3.78 11.33
C SER A 65 -0.08 4.28 9.98
N SER A 66 -0.70 5.45 9.94
CA SER A 66 -1.24 6.04 8.71
C SER A 66 -0.12 6.54 7.79
N GLN A 67 0.91 7.17 8.33
CA GLN A 67 2.11 7.58 7.59
C GLN A 67 2.82 6.34 7.00
N GLN A 68 2.97 5.28 7.78
CA GLN A 68 3.54 4.02 7.33
C GLN A 68 2.72 3.40 6.20
N ALA A 69 1.39 3.37 6.32
CA ALA A 69 0.52 2.82 5.28
C ALA A 69 0.62 3.59 3.96
N LEU A 70 0.72 4.93 4.01
CA LEU A 70 0.93 5.75 2.81
C LEU A 70 2.31 5.52 2.19
N ALA A 71 3.36 5.41 3.02
CA ALA A 71 4.71 5.09 2.55
C ALA A 71 4.76 3.71 1.87
N ASP A 72 4.12 2.71 2.48
CA ASP A 72 4.00 1.36 1.93
C ASP A 72 3.24 1.36 0.60
N ALA A 73 2.14 2.11 0.48
CA ALA A 73 1.39 2.22 -0.78
C ALA A 73 2.26 2.76 -1.92
N MET A 74 3.02 3.83 -1.64
CA MET A 74 3.96 4.42 -2.59
C MET A 74 5.07 3.45 -2.99
N ALA A 75 5.62 2.72 -2.02
CA ALA A 75 6.68 1.75 -2.27
C ALA A 75 6.17 0.52 -3.04
N MET A 76 4.94 0.06 -2.75
CA MET A 76 4.26 -1.00 -3.48
C MET A 76 4.04 -0.60 -4.95
N ARG A 77 3.54 0.62 -5.21
CA ARG A 77 3.43 1.17 -6.57
C ARG A 77 4.77 1.13 -7.30
N HIS A 78 5.83 1.62 -6.65
CA HIS A 78 7.16 1.67 -7.26
C HIS A 78 7.71 0.26 -7.58
N LEU A 79 7.58 -0.68 -6.64
CA LEU A 79 8.02 -2.07 -6.84
C LEU A 79 7.22 -2.78 -7.92
N LEU A 80 5.90 -2.65 -7.88
CA LEU A 80 5.01 -3.33 -8.82
C LEU A 80 5.32 -2.89 -10.25
N LEU A 81 5.44 -1.59 -10.50
CA LEU A 81 5.81 -1.08 -11.83
C LEU A 81 7.26 -1.41 -12.21
N GLY A 82 8.18 -1.54 -11.26
CA GLY A 82 9.58 -1.89 -11.51
C GLY A 82 9.79 -3.36 -11.90
N GLU A 83 9.13 -4.27 -11.17
CA GLU A 83 9.32 -5.72 -11.31
C GLU A 83 8.39 -6.34 -12.36
N LEU A 84 7.14 -5.87 -12.47
CA LEU A 84 6.16 -6.36 -13.44
C LEU A 84 6.20 -5.49 -14.70
N GLN A 85 7.22 -5.62 -15.54
CA GLN A 85 7.42 -4.68 -16.65
C GLN A 85 6.32 -4.73 -17.73
N HIS A 86 5.60 -5.84 -17.84
CA HIS A 86 4.55 -6.04 -18.84
C HIS A 86 3.22 -5.36 -18.51
N ILE A 87 2.97 -4.97 -17.25
CA ILE A 87 1.69 -4.34 -16.89
C ILE A 87 1.68 -2.87 -17.29
N ARG A 88 0.53 -2.41 -17.82
CA ARG A 88 0.25 -1.00 -18.11
C ARG A 88 -0.48 -0.31 -16.98
N SER A 89 -1.26 -1.07 -16.21
CA SER A 89 -2.07 -0.54 -15.12
C SER A 89 -2.18 -1.54 -13.97
N ALA A 90 -2.54 -1.03 -12.78
CA ALA A 90 -2.80 -1.89 -11.64
C ALA A 90 -3.79 -1.27 -10.66
N ALA A 91 -4.61 -2.11 -10.02
CA ALA A 91 -5.36 -1.76 -8.83
C ALA A 91 -4.58 -2.16 -7.59
N LEU A 92 -4.38 -1.21 -6.69
CA LEU A 92 -3.66 -1.37 -5.44
C LEU A 92 -4.60 -1.08 -4.26
N ARG A 93 -4.70 -2.01 -3.30
CA ARG A 93 -5.54 -1.85 -2.11
C ARG A 93 -4.79 -2.23 -0.83
N ALA A 94 -4.86 -1.33 0.15
CA ALA A 94 -4.38 -1.57 1.50
C ALA A 94 -5.55 -1.80 2.45
N PHE A 95 -5.44 -2.85 3.24
CA PHE A 95 -6.46 -3.28 4.19
C PHE A 95 -5.99 -3.14 5.63
N ARG A 96 -6.92 -2.76 6.52
CA ARG A 96 -6.73 -2.78 7.97
C ARG A 96 -7.49 -3.95 8.58
N PRO A 97 -6.93 -4.68 9.57
CA PRO A 97 -7.70 -5.67 10.31
C PRO A 97 -8.93 -5.01 10.94
N SER A 98 -10.10 -5.63 10.77
CA SER A 98 -11.34 -5.18 11.39
C SER A 98 -11.73 -6.14 12.51
N GLU A 99 -12.34 -5.60 13.56
CA GLU A 99 -12.88 -6.40 14.67
C GLU A 99 -14.08 -7.26 14.22
N PHE A 100 -14.75 -6.87 13.14
CA PHE A 100 -15.94 -7.55 12.59
C PHE A 100 -15.61 -8.61 11.53
N GLY A 101 -14.34 -9.03 11.46
CA GLY A 101 -13.87 -10.16 10.65
C GLY A 101 -13.49 -9.82 9.21
N THR A 102 -14.22 -8.96 8.51
CA THR A 102 -13.84 -8.53 7.15
C THR A 102 -12.90 -7.33 7.21
N PRO A 103 -11.67 -7.40 6.68
CA PRO A 103 -10.74 -6.27 6.71
C PRO A 103 -11.29 -5.03 5.99
N ASP A 104 -11.01 -3.86 6.57
CA ASP A 104 -11.45 -2.58 6.03
C ASP A 104 -10.46 -2.08 4.96
N VAL A 105 -10.97 -1.72 3.78
CA VAL A 105 -10.14 -1.03 2.77
C VAL A 105 -9.91 0.39 3.25
N ILE A 106 -8.65 0.80 3.40
CA ILE A 106 -8.29 2.15 3.88
C ILE A 106 -7.50 2.97 2.85
N ILE A 107 -6.91 2.31 1.86
CA ILE A 107 -6.28 2.93 0.69
C ILE A 107 -6.67 2.11 -0.52
N ALA A 108 -7.12 2.76 -1.59
CA ALA A 108 -7.40 2.13 -2.87
C ALA A 108 -6.97 3.04 -4.01
N GLY A 109 -6.43 2.51 -5.08
CA GLY A 109 -6.08 3.33 -6.23
C GLY A 109 -5.81 2.50 -7.47
N THR A 110 -6.12 3.08 -8.62
CA THR A 110 -5.72 2.55 -9.91
C THR A 110 -4.55 3.39 -10.41
N ILE A 111 -3.44 2.73 -10.71
CA ILE A 111 -2.22 3.35 -11.19
C ILE A 111 -2.01 2.99 -12.65
N LEU A 112 -1.51 3.95 -13.43
CA LEU A 112 -1.02 3.72 -14.78
C LEU A 112 0.51 3.80 -14.79
N ARG A 113 1.16 3.01 -15.65
CA ARG A 113 2.62 3.03 -15.80
C ARG A 113 3.12 4.40 -16.30
N GLU A 114 2.32 5.07 -17.11
CA GLU A 114 2.61 6.38 -17.67
C GLU A 114 2.46 7.51 -16.64
N ASP A 115 1.83 7.25 -15.50
CA ASP A 115 1.63 8.26 -14.47
C ASP A 115 2.97 8.74 -13.90
N PRO A 116 3.19 10.06 -13.86
CA PRO A 116 4.46 10.63 -13.45
C PRO A 116 4.81 10.24 -12.01
N TYR A 117 6.08 9.92 -11.78
CA TYR A 117 6.58 9.68 -10.42
C TYR A 117 6.94 11.01 -9.76
N LEU A 118 6.10 11.49 -8.84
CA LEU A 118 6.24 12.81 -8.23
C LEU A 118 7.15 12.79 -6.99
N LEU A 119 8.46 12.74 -7.21
CA LEU A 119 9.48 12.74 -6.15
C LEU A 119 9.57 14.05 -5.34
N ARG A 120 9.17 15.18 -5.92
CA ARG A 120 9.45 16.53 -5.37
C ARG A 120 8.42 17.04 -4.36
N ILE A 121 7.33 16.32 -4.13
CA ILE A 121 6.24 16.79 -3.26
C ILE A 121 6.52 16.35 -1.82
N PRO A 122 6.80 17.26 -0.87
CA PRO A 122 7.24 16.89 0.47
C PRO A 122 6.13 16.19 1.27
N SER A 123 4.86 16.56 1.06
CA SER A 123 3.72 15.93 1.74
C SER A 123 3.48 14.51 1.22
N PRO A 124 3.59 13.46 2.07
CA PRO A 124 3.31 12.08 1.68
C PRO A 124 1.84 11.89 1.25
N VAL A 125 0.94 12.59 1.93
CA VAL A 125 -0.51 12.62 1.64
C VAL A 125 -0.76 13.11 0.22
N MET A 126 -0.23 14.29 -0.11
CA MET A 126 -0.42 14.88 -1.44
C MET A 126 0.22 14.01 -2.53
N ARG A 127 1.41 13.47 -2.24
CA ARG A 127 2.12 12.57 -3.16
C ARG A 127 1.33 11.31 -3.48
N ALA A 128 0.75 10.67 -2.46
CA ALA A 128 -0.08 9.49 -2.63
C ALA A 128 -1.33 9.80 -3.47
N LYS A 129 -2.02 10.92 -3.19
CA LYS A 129 -3.19 11.35 -3.98
C LYS A 129 -2.86 11.56 -5.46
N LEU A 130 -1.78 12.27 -5.74
CA LEU A 130 -1.36 12.54 -7.12
C LEU A 130 -0.81 11.31 -7.85
N CYS A 131 -0.42 10.26 -7.12
CA CYS A 131 -0.01 8.98 -7.69
C CYS A 131 -1.18 8.00 -7.87
N GLY A 132 -2.43 8.46 -7.77
CA GLY A 132 -3.64 7.68 -8.05
C GLY A 132 -4.29 7.02 -6.84
N PHE A 133 -3.80 7.26 -5.62
CA PHE A 133 -4.40 6.69 -4.41
C PHE A 133 -5.55 7.56 -3.86
N ARG A 134 -6.65 6.89 -3.53
CA ARG A 134 -7.81 7.40 -2.80
C ARG A 134 -7.76 6.86 -1.37
N PHE A 135 -8.03 7.74 -0.42
CA PHE A 135 -8.11 7.45 1.00
C PHE A 135 -8.73 8.65 1.73
N GLU A 136 -9.29 8.41 2.90
CA GLU A 136 -9.79 9.45 3.80
C GLU A 136 -8.87 9.58 5.01
N LEU A 137 -8.51 10.82 5.37
CA LEU A 137 -7.75 11.14 6.57
C LEU A 137 -8.58 12.01 7.50
N ASP A 138 -8.59 11.67 8.78
CA ASP A 138 -9.14 12.48 9.85
C ASP A 138 -8.11 12.61 10.96
N ASN A 139 -7.66 13.84 11.24
CA ASN A 139 -6.61 14.11 12.22
C ASN A 139 -5.37 13.21 12.09
N GLY A 140 -4.93 12.98 10.84
CA GLY A 140 -3.77 12.14 10.55
C GLY A 140 -4.04 10.63 10.57
N PHE A 141 -5.28 10.20 10.85
CA PHE A 141 -5.69 8.80 10.86
C PHE A 141 -6.42 8.40 9.57
N LEU A 142 -5.98 7.32 8.92
CA LEU A 142 -6.67 6.76 7.75
C LEU A 142 -7.99 6.13 8.17
N LYS A 143 -9.09 6.54 7.55
CA LYS A 143 -10.42 5.96 7.75
C LYS A 143 -10.71 4.85 6.74
N PRO A 144 -11.59 3.89 7.08
CA PRO A 144 -12.17 2.99 6.11
C PRO A 144 -12.82 3.78 4.96
N LEU A 145 -12.49 3.39 3.72
CA LEU A 145 -13.18 3.87 2.54
C LEU A 145 -14.61 3.31 2.53
N ARG A 146 -15.56 4.12 2.02
CA ARG A 146 -16.89 3.59 1.72
C ARG A 146 -16.77 2.57 0.59
N ARG A 147 -17.66 1.58 0.59
CA ARG A 147 -17.61 0.45 -0.35
C ARG A 147 -17.58 0.88 -1.82
N ASP A 148 -18.21 2.01 -2.14
CA ASP A 148 -18.28 2.56 -3.49
C ASP A 148 -16.97 3.24 -3.94
N ASP A 149 -16.13 3.66 -3.00
CA ASP A 149 -14.84 4.31 -3.25
C ASP A 149 -13.67 3.31 -3.36
N ALA A 150 -13.93 2.05 -3.05
CA ALA A 150 -12.96 0.95 -3.02
C ALA A 150 -12.85 0.17 -4.35
N VAL A 151 -13.68 0.52 -5.35
CA VAL A 151 -13.73 -0.09 -6.70
C VAL A 151 -12.81 0.64 -7.66
#